data_AF-A0A9E0JRJ2-F1
#
_entry.id   AF-A0A9E0JRJ2-F1
#
_cell.length_a   1.000
_cell.length_b   1.000
_cell.length_c   1.000
_cell.angle_alpha   90.00
_cell.angle_beta   90.00
_cell.angle_gamma   90.00
#
_symmetry.space_group_name_H-M   'P 1'
#
loop_
_entity.id
_entity.type
_entity.pdbx_description
1 polymer ?
#
loop_
_entity_poly.entity_id
_entity_poly.type
_entity_poly.pdbx_seq_one_letter_code
_entity_poly.pdbx_strand_id
1 'polypeptide(L)'
;MSKPIMRTDKWPLQATASQRQMMQQTLHQYRAFCRALSCVVLNNWPALNRASSFALAVERLVHPTAKNPSPRHRYFAQKFYKFPSYLRRAAIEFAHGQVSSYLTRYRDWQGGARSRRSTRPPVFKSAGGMLPCHVSRAAVQAGCAVHRRQSQAVGRA
;
A
#
# COMPACT_ATOMS: atom_id res chain seq x y z
N MET A 1 -25.27 -26.04 -1.94
CA MET A 1 -25.13 -24.76 -2.68
C MET A 1 -23.67 -24.58 -3.06
N SER A 2 -23.33 -24.70 -4.34
CA SER A 2 -21.96 -24.52 -4.85
C SER A 2 -21.56 -23.05 -4.78
N LYS A 3 -20.40 -22.75 -4.21
CA LYS A 3 -19.85 -21.38 -4.20
C LYS A 3 -19.62 -20.94 -5.66
N PRO A 4 -20.04 -19.73 -6.07
CA PRO A 4 -19.74 -19.24 -7.40
C PRO A 4 -18.22 -19.14 -7.58
N ILE A 5 -17.69 -19.81 -8.60
CA ILE A 5 -16.29 -19.66 -9.02
C ILE A 5 -16.14 -18.22 -9.52
N MET A 6 -15.55 -17.35 -8.68
CA MET A 6 -15.05 -16.05 -9.15
C MET A 6 -13.81 -16.30 -9.99
N ARG A 7 -13.99 -16.37 -11.30
CA ARG A 7 -12.89 -16.47 -12.26
C ARG A 7 -12.08 -15.17 -12.21
N THR A 8 -10.94 -15.19 -11.52
CA THR A 8 -9.99 -14.07 -11.53
C THR A 8 -9.12 -14.23 -12.77
N ASP A 9 -9.59 -13.71 -13.91
CA ASP A 9 -8.79 -13.74 -15.14
C ASP A 9 -7.59 -12.80 -14.99
N LYS A 10 -6.39 -13.36 -15.15
CA LYS A 10 -5.12 -12.64 -15.09
C LYS A 10 -4.72 -12.24 -16.50
N TRP A 11 -5.02 -11.00 -16.86
CA TRP A 11 -4.60 -10.43 -18.14
C TRP A 11 -3.18 -9.87 -18.03
N PRO A 12 -2.21 -10.36 -18.83
CA PRO A 12 -0.89 -9.77 -18.86
C PRO A 12 -0.96 -8.39 -19.51
N LEU A 13 -0.53 -7.35 -18.79
CA LEU A 13 -0.35 -6.02 -19.35
C LEU A 13 0.80 -6.07 -20.37
N GLN A 14 0.48 -5.81 -21.64
CA GLN A 14 1.48 -5.67 -22.70
C GLN A 14 2.18 -4.32 -22.54
N ALA A 15 3.25 -4.28 -21.76
CA ALA A 15 4.01 -3.07 -21.46
C ALA A 15 5.45 -3.18 -21.98
N THR A 16 5.93 -2.12 -22.62
CA THR A 16 7.33 -2.01 -23.04
C THR A 16 8.27 -2.04 -21.83
N ALA A 17 9.56 -2.33 -22.04
CA ALA A 17 10.54 -2.35 -20.96
C ALA A 17 10.61 -1.00 -20.22
N SER A 18 10.57 0.11 -20.96
CA SER A 18 10.54 1.47 -20.41
C SER A 18 9.29 1.74 -19.56
N GLN A 19 8.09 1.35 -20.05
CA GLN A 19 6.84 1.48 -19.29
C GLN A 19 6.88 0.70 -17.97
N ARG A 20 7.44 -0.51 -17.99
CA ARG A 20 7.60 -1.33 -16.78
C ARG A 20 8.52 -0.65 -15.76
N GLN A 21 9.60 -0.03 -16.21
CA GLN A 21 10.52 0.70 -15.33
C GLN A 21 9.84 1.93 -14.70
N MET A 22 9.11 2.73 -15.48
CA MET A 22 8.36 3.89 -14.97
C MET A 22 7.28 3.48 -13.97
N MET A 23 6.59 2.35 -14.21
CA MET A 23 5.65 1.78 -13.24
C MET A 23 6.34 1.38 -11.95
N GLN A 24 7.49 0.70 -12.01
CA GLN A 24 8.24 0.31 -10.82
C GLN A 24 8.70 1.51 -10.00
N GLN A 25 9.17 2.57 -10.66
CA GLN A 25 9.54 3.84 -10.00
C GLN A 25 8.35 4.49 -9.30
N THR A 26 7.19 4.54 -9.98
CA THR A 26 5.94 5.03 -9.39
C THR A 26 5.53 4.20 -8.16
N LEU A 27 5.60 2.88 -8.26
CA LEU A 27 5.31 1.97 -7.14
C LEU A 27 6.28 2.16 -5.98
N HIS A 28 7.56 2.41 -6.27
CA HIS A 28 8.56 2.67 -5.24
C HIS A 28 8.21 3.94 -4.44
N GLN A 29 7.85 5.03 -5.12
CA GLN A 29 7.44 6.27 -4.47
C GLN A 29 6.13 6.11 -3.69
N TYR A 30 5.13 5.44 -4.26
CA TYR A 30 3.88 5.14 -3.58
C TYR A 30 4.11 4.34 -2.29
N ARG A 31 4.90 3.25 -2.37
CA ARG A 31 5.23 2.44 -1.19
C ARG A 31 5.99 3.24 -0.13
N ALA A 32 6.89 4.11 -0.54
CA ALA A 32 7.61 4.99 0.39
C ALA A 32 6.65 5.96 1.10
N PHE A 33 5.71 6.54 0.36
CA PHE A 33 4.66 7.41 0.92
C PHE A 33 3.84 6.69 1.97
N CYS A 34 3.36 5.49 1.66
CA CYS A 34 2.48 4.73 2.53
C CYS A 34 3.19 4.22 3.78
N ARG A 35 4.46 3.79 3.67
CA ARG A 35 5.27 3.44 4.85
C ARG A 35 5.36 4.61 5.83
N ALA A 36 5.63 5.81 5.32
CA ALA A 36 5.71 7.02 6.14
C ALA A 36 4.33 7.38 6.74
N LEU A 37 3.28 7.30 5.93
CA LEU A 37 1.92 7.60 6.36
C LEU A 37 1.43 6.64 7.44
N SER A 38 1.71 5.34 7.31
CA SER A 38 1.37 4.33 8.31
C SER A 38 1.97 4.62 9.68
N CYS A 39 3.21 5.12 9.75
CA CYS A 39 3.82 5.54 11.02
C CYS A 39 3.09 6.75 11.62
N VAL A 40 2.75 7.75 10.80
CA VAL A 40 2.00 8.94 11.25
C VAL A 40 0.61 8.58 11.77
N VAL A 41 -0.10 7.72 11.05
CA VAL A 41 -1.43 7.26 11.45
C VAL A 41 -1.38 6.49 12.76
N LEU A 42 -0.42 5.58 12.92
CA LEU A 42 -0.26 4.79 14.14
C LEU A 42 -0.02 5.70 15.36
N ASN A 43 0.88 6.68 15.23
CA ASN A 43 1.21 7.61 16.33
C ASN A 43 0.03 8.52 16.72
N ASN A 44 -0.81 8.90 15.76
CA ASN A 44 -1.95 9.79 15.98
C ASN A 44 -3.29 9.04 16.09
N TRP A 45 -3.28 7.71 16.21
CA TRP A 45 -4.47 6.86 16.15
C TRP A 45 -5.60 7.30 17.10
N PRO A 46 -5.35 7.63 18.39
CA PRO A 46 -6.42 8.00 19.31
C PRO A 46 -7.18 9.25 18.86
N ALA A 47 -6.47 10.24 18.29
CA ALA A 47 -7.09 11.47 17.79
C ALA A 47 -7.83 11.22 16.47
N LEU A 48 -7.25 10.42 15.58
CA LEU A 48 -7.84 10.10 14.27
C LEU A 48 -9.11 9.25 14.39
N ASN A 49 -9.13 8.30 15.33
CA ASN A 49 -10.27 7.40 15.54
C ASN A 49 -11.51 8.11 16.11
N ARG A 50 -11.35 9.30 16.70
CA ARG A 50 -12.46 10.13 17.20
C ARG A 50 -12.98 11.14 16.19
N ALA A 51 -12.29 11.32 15.06
CA ALA A 51 -12.69 12.28 14.04
C ALA A 51 -13.91 11.76 13.26
N SER A 52 -14.78 12.68 12.80
CA SER A 52 -15.94 12.33 11.97
C SER A 52 -15.56 11.73 10.62
N SER A 53 -14.44 12.19 10.04
CA SER A 53 -13.87 11.64 8.82
C SER A 53 -12.38 11.39 9.01
N PHE A 54 -12.01 10.11 9.08
CA PHE A 54 -10.63 9.67 9.20
C PHE A 54 -9.77 10.21 8.06
N ALA A 55 -10.25 10.08 6.81
CA ALA A 55 -9.50 10.48 5.63
C ALA A 55 -9.20 11.98 5.62
N LEU A 56 -10.18 12.82 5.94
CA LEU A 56 -10.02 14.27 6.02
C LEU A 56 -9.07 14.68 7.15
N ALA A 57 -9.16 14.01 8.30
CA ALA A 57 -8.29 14.28 9.44
C ALA A 57 -6.83 13.95 9.11
N VAL A 58 -6.57 12.80 8.49
CA VAL A 58 -5.22 12.43 8.04
C VAL A 58 -4.72 13.39 6.96
N GLU A 59 -5.55 13.74 5.98
CA GLU A 59 -5.17 14.67 4.92
C GLU A 59 -4.73 16.03 5.46
N ARG A 60 -5.44 16.56 6.46
CA ARG A 60 -5.06 17.80 7.17
C ARG A 60 -3.73 17.68 7.93
N LEU A 61 -3.34 16.49 8.38
CA LEU A 61 -2.06 16.31 9.09
C LEU A 61 -0.85 16.30 8.15
N VAL A 62 -1.01 15.81 6.92
CA VAL A 62 0.10 15.53 6.00
C VAL A 62 0.18 16.45 4.79
N HIS A 63 -0.95 16.99 4.32
CA HIS A 63 -1.00 17.75 3.07
C HIS A 63 -1.30 19.24 3.33
N PRO A 64 -0.42 20.16 2.85
CA PRO A 64 -0.71 21.57 2.90
C PRO A 64 -1.82 21.90 1.90
N THR A 65 -2.80 22.69 2.34
CA THR A 65 -3.88 23.20 1.48
C THR A 65 -4.07 24.68 1.77
N ALA A 66 -4.80 25.40 0.92
CA ALA A 66 -5.08 26.83 1.16
C ALA A 66 -5.75 27.08 2.52
N LYS A 67 -6.62 26.18 2.97
CA LYS A 67 -7.29 26.24 4.28
C LYS A 67 -6.46 25.68 5.44
N ASN A 68 -5.30 25.07 5.16
CA ASN A 68 -4.38 24.50 6.14
C ASN A 68 -2.94 24.71 5.67
N PRO A 69 -2.39 25.92 5.85
CA PRO A 69 -1.10 26.30 5.29
C PRO A 69 0.09 25.65 5.99
N SER A 70 -0.07 25.18 7.24
CA SER A 70 1.02 24.60 8.04
C SER A 70 0.64 23.26 8.67
N PRO A 71 0.62 22.16 7.88
CA PRO A 71 0.41 20.82 8.41
C PRO A 71 1.56 20.43 9.37
N ARG A 72 1.25 19.63 10.39
CA ARG A 72 2.23 19.15 11.39
C ARG A 72 3.38 18.36 10.74
N HIS A 73 3.10 17.63 9.66
CA HIS A 73 4.09 16.82 8.96
C HIS A 73 4.50 17.42 7.61
N ARG A 74 5.22 18.56 7.62
CA ARG A 74 5.72 19.22 6.40
C ARG A 74 6.66 18.37 5.54
N TYR A 75 7.29 17.35 6.12
CA TYR A 75 8.16 16.40 5.42
C TYR A 75 7.50 15.75 4.18
N PHE A 76 6.18 15.50 4.21
CA PHE A 76 5.51 14.87 3.07
C PHE A 76 5.48 15.79 1.84
N ALA A 77 5.28 17.10 2.03
CA ALA A 77 5.27 18.06 0.95
C ALA A 77 6.66 18.25 0.32
N GLN A 78 7.73 18.14 1.13
CA GLN A 78 9.11 18.26 0.67
C GLN A 78 9.57 16.99 -0.06
N LYS A 79 9.30 15.80 0.51
CA LYS A 79 9.75 14.52 -0.06
C LYS A 79 8.91 14.07 -1.26
N PHE A 80 7.61 14.34 -1.25
CA PHE A 80 6.67 13.89 -2.27
C PHE A 80 6.05 15.11 -2.97
N TYR A 81 6.87 15.77 -3.80
CA TYR A 81 6.45 16.93 -4.56
C TYR A 81 5.26 16.59 -5.47
N LYS A 82 4.19 17.41 -5.38
CA LYS A 82 2.95 17.27 -6.18
C LYS A 82 2.38 15.84 -6.22
N PHE A 83 2.34 15.16 -5.08
CA PHE A 83 1.80 13.81 -5.04
C PHE A 83 0.30 13.77 -5.42
N PRO A 84 -0.12 12.91 -6.37
CA PRO A 84 -1.50 12.90 -6.89
C PRO A 84 -2.56 12.64 -5.81
N SER A 85 -3.66 13.38 -5.86
CA SER A 85 -4.74 13.32 -4.85
C SER A 85 -5.35 11.93 -4.71
N TYR A 86 -5.63 11.24 -5.81
CA TYR A 86 -6.21 9.88 -5.80
C TYR A 86 -5.29 8.87 -5.12
N LEU A 87 -3.96 8.97 -5.37
CA LEU A 87 -2.98 8.12 -4.71
C LEU A 87 -2.92 8.43 -3.21
N ARG A 88 -3.05 9.69 -2.79
CA ARG A 88 -3.10 10.03 -1.36
C ARG A 88 -4.29 9.37 -0.68
N ARG A 89 -5.48 9.47 -1.28
CA ARG A 89 -6.70 8.84 -0.74
C ARG A 89 -6.54 7.33 -0.62
N ALA A 90 -6.04 6.68 -1.68
CA ALA A 90 -5.77 5.24 -1.66
C ALA A 90 -4.75 4.85 -0.56
N ALA A 91 -3.70 5.66 -0.38
CA ALA A 91 -2.70 5.47 0.65
C ALA A 91 -3.27 5.62 2.07
N ILE A 92 -4.17 6.60 2.27
CA ILE A 92 -4.82 6.86 3.56
C ILE A 92 -5.72 5.69 3.95
N GLU A 93 -6.58 5.21 3.04
CA GLU A 93 -7.45 4.06 3.31
C GLU A 93 -6.64 2.78 3.57
N PHE A 94 -5.55 2.58 2.83
CA PHE A 94 -4.65 1.46 3.11
C PHE A 94 -4.02 1.57 4.50
N ALA A 95 -3.49 2.74 4.85
CA ALA A 95 -2.87 2.96 6.15
C ALA A 95 -3.88 2.75 7.29
N HIS A 96 -5.13 3.21 7.11
CA HIS A 96 -6.23 2.99 8.02
C HIS A 96 -6.48 1.49 8.25
N GLY A 97 -6.67 0.72 7.18
CA GLY A 97 -6.93 -0.72 7.27
C GLY A 97 -5.77 -1.50 7.93
N GLN A 98 -4.53 -1.17 7.58
CA GLN A 98 -3.35 -1.82 8.16
C GLN A 98 -3.19 -1.52 9.66
N VAL A 99 -3.39 -0.27 10.06
CA VAL A 99 -3.27 0.14 11.48
C VAL A 99 -4.43 -0.41 12.29
N SER A 100 -5.66 -0.32 11.79
CA SER A 100 -6.84 -0.90 12.43
C SER A 100 -6.66 -2.41 12.66
N SER A 101 -6.30 -3.15 11.61
CA SER A 101 -6.03 -4.60 11.69
C SER A 101 -4.91 -4.94 12.68
N TYR A 102 -3.85 -4.13 12.72
CA TYR A 102 -2.77 -4.32 13.66
C TYR A 102 -3.22 -4.10 15.11
N LEU A 103 -3.93 -3.01 15.38
CA LEU A 103 -4.38 -2.67 16.72
C LEU A 103 -5.40 -3.68 17.25
N THR A 104 -6.31 -4.18 16.42
CA THR A 104 -7.23 -5.26 16.80
C THR A 104 -6.46 -6.51 17.21
N ARG A 105 -5.56 -7.00 16.34
CA ARG A 105 -4.73 -8.18 16.65
C ARG A 105 -3.86 -7.99 17.90
N TYR A 106 -3.35 -6.77 18.10
CA TYR A 106 -2.54 -6.44 19.27
C TYR A 106 -3.39 -6.46 20.55
N ARG A 107 -4.60 -5.90 20.53
CA ARG A 107 -5.56 -5.96 21.63
C ARG A 107 -5.98 -7.39 21.95
N ASP A 108 -6.28 -8.20 20.95
CA ASP A 108 -6.64 -9.62 21.13
C ASP A 108 -5.49 -10.40 21.78
N TRP A 109 -4.25 -10.15 21.32
CA TRP A 109 -3.05 -10.76 21.90
C TRP A 109 -2.82 -10.31 23.36
N GLN A 110 -3.10 -9.05 23.69
CA GLN A 110 -3.06 -8.52 25.07
C GLN A 110 -4.15 -9.16 25.94
N GLY A 111 -5.36 -9.35 25.39
CA GLY A 111 -6.50 -9.98 26.06
C GLY A 111 -6.41 -11.50 26.23
N GLY A 112 -5.29 -12.12 25.85
CA GLY A 112 -5.06 -13.55 26.05
C GLY A 112 -5.62 -14.46 24.96
N ALA A 113 -6.22 -13.91 23.90
CA ALA A 113 -6.63 -14.65 22.70
C ALA A 113 -5.38 -15.03 21.87
N ARG A 114 -4.55 -15.91 22.43
CA ARG A 114 -3.31 -16.41 21.82
C ARG A 114 -3.53 -17.87 21.45
N SER A 115 -3.16 -18.23 20.22
CA SER A 115 -3.20 -19.64 19.79
C SER A 115 -2.27 -20.52 20.63
N ARG A 116 -1.13 -19.98 21.09
CA ARG A 116 -0.20 -20.66 22.00
C ARG A 116 0.32 -19.71 23.06
N ARG A 117 0.69 -20.24 24.23
CA ARG A 117 1.29 -19.46 25.33
C ARG A 117 2.61 -18.78 24.92
N SER A 118 3.36 -19.37 24.00
CA SER A 118 4.63 -18.84 23.46
C SER A 118 4.48 -17.92 22.25
N THR A 119 3.26 -17.60 21.82
CA THR A 119 3.05 -16.75 20.63
C THR A 119 3.56 -15.32 20.89
N ARG A 120 4.52 -14.89 20.07
CA ARG A 120 5.06 -13.52 20.05
C ARG A 120 3.96 -12.50 19.70
N PRO A 121 4.07 -11.25 20.18
CA PRO A 121 3.13 -10.20 19.83
C PRO A 121 3.10 -9.96 18.32
N PRO A 122 1.94 -9.55 17.76
CA PRO A 122 1.88 -9.16 16.36
C PRO A 122 2.79 -7.96 16.12
N VAL A 123 3.47 -7.96 14.97
CA VAL A 123 4.38 -6.88 14.56
C VAL A 123 3.70 -6.05 13.47
N PHE A 124 3.78 -4.73 13.59
CA PHE A 124 3.25 -3.83 12.57
C PHE A 124 4.13 -3.88 11.31
N LYS A 125 3.60 -4.46 10.23
CA LYS A 125 4.30 -4.52 8.94
C LYS A 125 3.92 -3.33 8.07
N SER A 126 4.62 -2.21 8.28
CA SER A 126 4.49 -0.97 7.48
C SER A 126 4.66 -1.19 5.97
N ALA A 127 5.42 -2.21 5.54
CA ALA A 127 5.78 -2.44 4.14
C ALA A 127 5.01 -3.57 3.41
N GLY A 128 3.98 -4.16 4.03
CA GLY A 128 3.37 -5.41 3.54
C GLY A 128 2.56 -5.26 2.24
N GLY A 129 3.09 -5.76 1.12
CA GLY A 129 2.31 -6.19 -0.05
C GLY A 129 1.56 -5.12 -0.84
N MET A 130 1.98 -3.86 -0.72
CA MET A 130 1.18 -2.74 -1.19
C MET A 130 1.34 -2.48 -2.70
N LEU A 131 0.23 -2.45 -3.41
CA LEU A 131 0.10 -2.01 -4.81
C LEU A 131 -1.16 -1.12 -4.88
N PRO A 132 -1.14 0.01 -5.61
CA PRO A 132 -2.39 0.65 -5.99
C PRO A 132 -3.20 -0.36 -6.81
N CYS A 133 -4.52 -0.27 -6.72
CA CYS A 133 -5.56 -1.26 -7.04
C CYS A 133 -5.57 -1.94 -8.45
N HIS A 134 -4.51 -1.88 -9.26
CA HIS A 134 -4.53 -2.36 -10.65
C HIS A 134 -3.31 -3.15 -11.14
N VAL A 135 -2.25 -3.31 -10.34
CA VAL A 135 -1.07 -4.06 -10.80
C VAL A 135 -0.83 -5.23 -9.88
N SER A 136 -1.30 -6.41 -10.27
CA SER A 136 -0.99 -7.63 -9.52
C SER A 136 0.52 -7.88 -9.57
N ARG A 137 1.12 -8.26 -8.43
CA ARG A 137 2.56 -8.58 -8.30
C ARG A 137 3.03 -9.58 -9.37
N ALA A 138 2.15 -10.46 -9.80
CA ALA A 138 2.37 -11.43 -10.88
C ALA A 138 2.47 -10.79 -12.28
N ALA A 139 1.74 -9.72 -12.57
CA ALA A 139 1.73 -9.08 -13.89
C ALA A 139 3.09 -8.43 -14.25
N VAL A 140 3.80 -7.88 -13.25
CA VAL A 140 5.14 -7.31 -13.46
C VAL A 140 6.20 -8.40 -13.69
N GLN A 141 6.08 -9.56 -13.04
CA GLN A 141 7.02 -10.67 -13.16
C GLN A 141 6.79 -11.53 -14.42
N ALA A 142 5.53 -11.68 -14.87
CA ALA A 142 5.20 -12.52 -16.01
C ALA A 142 5.76 -12.02 -17.36
N GLY A 143 5.88 -10.70 -17.55
CA GLY A 143 6.45 -10.11 -18.77
C GLY A 143 7.97 -10.34 -18.95
N CYS A 144 8.68 -10.82 -17.93
CA CYS A 144 10.10 -11.17 -18.04
C CYS A 144 10.33 -12.59 -18.60
N ALA A 145 9.35 -13.49 -18.46
CA ALA A 145 9.49 -14.89 -18.86
C ALA A 145 9.10 -15.14 -20.32
N VAL A 146 8.18 -14.37 -20.89
CA VAL A 146 7.71 -14.55 -22.28
C VAL A 146 8.76 -14.12 -23.29
N HIS A 147 9.47 -13.00 -23.04
CA HIS A 147 10.46 -12.50 -24.00
C HIS A 147 11.76 -13.34 -24.02
N ARG A 148 12.08 -14.02 -22.91
CA ARG A 148 13.27 -14.88 -22.84
C ARG A 148 13.08 -16.24 -23.56
N ARG A 149 11.82 -16.69 -23.73
CA ARG A 149 11.52 -17.92 -24.50
C ARG A 149 11.52 -17.69 -26.01
N GLN A 150 11.16 -16.50 -26.50
CA GLN A 150 11.23 -16.20 -27.93
C GLN A 150 12.66 -16.01 -28.43
N SER A 151 13.56 -15.40 -27.64
CA SER A 151 14.98 -15.28 -28.04
C SER A 151 15.80 -16.58 -27.92
N GLN A 152 15.34 -17.58 -27.16
CA GLN A 152 15.99 -18.90 -27.12
C GLN A 152 15.47 -19.87 -28.20
N ALA A 153 14.31 -19.60 -28.82
CA ALA A 153 13.75 -20.42 -29.88
C ALA A 153 14.25 -20.06 -31.29
N VAL A 154 14.95 -18.92 -31.46
CA VAL A 154 15.50 -18.48 -32.76
C VAL A 154 16.99 -18.83 -32.91
N GLY A 155 17.60 -19.50 -31.91
CA GLY A 155 19.03 -19.82 -31.87
C GLY A 155 19.39 -21.31 -31.84
N ARG A 156 18.41 -22.22 -31.99
CA ARG A 156 18.67 -23.66 -32.12
C ARG A 156 17.67 -24.30 -33.09
N ALA A 157 18.21 -24.68 -34.25
CA ALA A 157 17.66 -25.55 -35.30
C ALA A 157 16.48 -25.00 -36.10
#